data_AF-A0A2A4FYV1-F1
#
_entry.id   AF-A0A2A4FYV1-F1
#
_cell.length_a   1.000
_cell.length_b   1.000
_cell.length_c   1.000
_cell.angle_alpha   90.00
_cell.angle_beta   90.00
_cell.angle_gamma   90.00
#
_symmetry.space_group_name_H-M   'P 1'
#
loop_
_entity.id
_entity.type
_entity.pdbx_description
1 polymer ?
#
loop_
_entity_poly.entity_id
_entity_poly.type
_entity_poly.pdbx_seq_one_letter_code
_entity_poly.pdbx_strand_id
1 'polypeptide(L)'
;MLGINLPFAMLERWSQKVELEVSAGLYSEAFETLVEIENALIGGGHVQEYVRVGRLLFESIDWETAATEYDKFDKVVGMMVGAFEQLGDRESADSMILRYEGTIPQKTARYIKFCDIKSSSYWLRGEFELATEWARTGVSLKKESHVDTNFDCDHTLALAERDAGRPAIALDFFRKNWTIEDIIAGIEGVPEDGPMYGNVGRCLQFMQRNEDALICYKRSMRILETDTSYHSKSNRAYARRWVGQILRDLGDLQAAEAFFMDAIRLLGNSAPLRVREIYKEVEGFRKESAPLMSDIEASRIVGNWMSGRD
;
A
#
# COMPACT_ATOMS: atom_id res chain seq x y z
N MET A 1 -13.79 12.13 -4.17
CA MET A 1 -13.28 10.74 -4.06
C MET A 1 -14.39 9.87 -3.54
N LEU A 2 -14.65 8.78 -4.26
CA LEU A 2 -15.66 7.80 -3.88
C LEU A 2 -15.10 6.82 -2.84
N GLY A 3 -15.95 6.28 -1.96
CA GLY A 3 -15.56 5.27 -0.97
C GLY A 3 -15.39 3.87 -1.56
N ILE A 4 -14.85 2.93 -0.78
CA ILE A 4 -14.52 1.54 -1.21
C ILE A 4 -15.72 0.59 -1.34
N ASN A 5 -16.91 0.97 -0.87
CA ASN A 5 -18.08 0.08 -0.78
C ASN A 5 -19.14 0.33 -1.87
N LEU A 6 -18.71 0.80 -3.05
CA LEU A 6 -19.63 1.03 -4.16
C LEU A 6 -20.08 -0.29 -4.81
N PRO A 7 -21.38 -0.42 -5.16
CA PRO A 7 -21.84 -1.56 -5.95
C PRO A 7 -21.09 -1.65 -7.27
N PHE A 8 -20.75 -2.87 -7.71
CA PHE A 8 -20.00 -3.08 -8.95
C PHE A 8 -20.65 -2.42 -10.17
N ALA A 9 -21.98 -2.49 -10.30
CA ALA A 9 -22.71 -1.81 -11.39
C ALA A 9 -22.55 -0.28 -11.41
N MET A 10 -22.24 0.35 -10.26
CA MET A 10 -21.88 1.77 -10.22
C MET A 10 -20.43 2.00 -10.63
N LEU A 11 -19.52 1.10 -10.23
CA LEU A 11 -18.11 1.14 -10.67
C LEU A 11 -17.99 1.01 -12.20
N GLU A 12 -18.79 0.13 -12.81
CA GLU A 12 -18.85 -0.02 -14.28
C GLU A 12 -19.26 1.27 -14.99
N ARG A 13 -20.19 2.05 -14.42
CA ARG A 13 -20.57 3.35 -15.01
C ARG A 13 -19.42 4.36 -14.98
N TRP A 14 -18.61 4.30 -13.94
CA TRP A 14 -17.45 5.17 -13.80
C TRP A 14 -16.31 4.76 -14.74
N SER A 15 -16.07 3.46 -14.92
CA SER A 15 -15.08 3.01 -15.91
C SER A 15 -15.55 3.32 -17.35
N GLN A 16 -16.84 3.14 -17.66
CA GLN A 16 -17.44 3.58 -18.92
C GLN A 16 -17.32 5.10 -19.13
N LYS A 17 -17.45 5.90 -18.07
CA LYS A 17 -17.24 7.36 -18.15
C LYS A 17 -15.82 7.68 -18.62
N VAL A 18 -14.80 7.04 -18.05
CA VAL A 18 -13.40 7.22 -18.49
C VAL A 18 -13.24 6.85 -19.97
N GLU A 19 -13.83 5.73 -20.41
CA GLU A 19 -13.78 5.31 -21.83
C GLU A 19 -14.40 6.34 -22.78
N LEU A 20 -15.55 6.91 -22.39
CA LEU A 20 -16.24 7.94 -23.17
C LEU A 20 -15.43 9.24 -23.23
N GLU A 21 -14.86 9.65 -22.10
CA GLU A 21 -13.96 10.81 -22.01
C GLU A 21 -12.75 10.62 -22.93
N VAL A 22 -12.07 9.46 -22.86
CA VAL A 22 -10.94 9.13 -23.75
C VAL A 22 -11.36 9.13 -25.22
N SER A 23 -12.49 8.50 -25.56
CA SER A 23 -12.99 8.41 -26.94
C SER A 23 -13.36 9.78 -27.52
N ALA A 24 -13.76 10.72 -26.66
CA ALA A 24 -14.08 12.10 -27.03
C ALA A 24 -12.84 13.03 -27.05
N GLY A 25 -11.65 12.54 -26.71
CA GLY A 25 -10.44 13.36 -26.57
C GLY A 25 -10.43 14.25 -25.33
N LEU A 26 -11.31 13.98 -24.35
CA LEU A 26 -11.44 14.71 -23.08
C LEU A 26 -10.46 14.12 -22.04
N TYR A 27 -9.16 14.22 -22.33
CA TYR A 27 -8.14 13.54 -21.54
C TYR A 27 -7.95 14.14 -20.14
N SER A 28 -8.12 15.46 -19.98
CA SER A 28 -8.04 16.10 -18.67
C SER A 28 -9.13 15.57 -17.74
N GLU A 29 -10.36 15.45 -18.24
CA GLU A 29 -11.51 14.91 -17.54
C GLU A 29 -11.31 13.41 -17.23
N ALA A 30 -10.76 12.63 -18.17
CA ALA A 30 -10.41 11.23 -17.92
C ALA A 30 -9.42 11.07 -16.76
N PHE A 31 -8.40 11.93 -16.70
CA PHE A 31 -7.44 11.97 -15.58
C PHE A 31 -8.10 12.33 -14.25
N GLU A 32 -9.02 13.30 -14.24
CA GLU A 32 -9.80 13.65 -13.05
C GLU A 32 -10.71 12.50 -12.59
N THR A 33 -11.41 11.86 -13.52
CA THR A 33 -12.27 10.71 -13.23
C THR A 33 -11.47 9.56 -12.64
N LEU A 34 -10.28 9.23 -13.18
CA LEU A 34 -9.41 8.20 -12.60
C LEU A 34 -9.02 8.50 -11.15
N VAL A 35 -8.71 9.76 -10.83
CA VAL A 35 -8.43 10.18 -9.45
C VAL A 35 -9.68 10.07 -8.56
N GLU A 36 -10.86 10.37 -9.09
CA GLU A 36 -12.11 10.29 -8.33
C GLU A 36 -12.44 8.85 -7.89
N ILE A 37 -12.12 7.87 -8.74
CA ILE A 37 -12.53 6.47 -8.61
C ILE A 37 -11.44 5.55 -8.05
N GLU A 38 -10.21 6.04 -7.84
CA GLU A 38 -9.07 5.23 -7.40
C GLU A 38 -9.34 4.48 -6.09
N ASN A 39 -9.94 5.14 -5.10
CA ASN A 39 -10.35 4.51 -3.84
C ASN A 39 -11.36 3.39 -4.10
N ALA A 40 -12.38 3.66 -4.92
CA ALA A 40 -13.45 2.72 -5.17
C ALA A 40 -12.99 1.48 -5.95
N LEU A 41 -12.14 1.66 -6.97
CA LEU A 41 -11.61 0.55 -7.75
C LEU A 41 -10.47 -0.17 -7.02
N ILE A 42 -9.41 0.53 -6.62
CA ILE A 42 -8.23 -0.12 -6.01
C ILE A 42 -8.55 -0.57 -4.59
N GLY A 43 -9.07 0.31 -3.75
CA GLY A 43 -9.46 -0.03 -2.37
C GLY A 43 -10.62 -1.01 -2.28
N GLY A 44 -11.53 -1.01 -3.26
CA GLY A 44 -12.58 -2.03 -3.43
C GLY A 44 -12.06 -3.38 -3.92
N GLY A 45 -10.81 -3.45 -4.42
CA GLY A 45 -10.16 -4.66 -4.93
C GLY A 45 -10.46 -5.00 -6.39
N HIS A 46 -10.94 -4.04 -7.16
CA HIS A 46 -11.14 -4.08 -8.60
C HIS A 46 -9.93 -3.46 -9.34
N VAL A 47 -8.71 -3.82 -8.93
CA VAL A 47 -7.46 -3.24 -9.42
C VAL A 47 -7.29 -3.45 -10.93
N GLN A 48 -7.73 -4.60 -11.44
CA GLN A 48 -7.73 -4.92 -12.88
C GLN A 48 -8.55 -3.90 -13.68
N GLU A 49 -9.68 -3.46 -13.16
CA GLU A 49 -10.55 -2.50 -13.85
C GLU A 49 -9.92 -1.12 -13.90
N TYR A 50 -9.29 -0.67 -12.80
CA TYR A 50 -8.51 0.58 -12.79
C TYR A 50 -7.38 0.54 -13.84
N VAL A 51 -6.63 -0.56 -13.88
CA VAL A 51 -5.57 -0.75 -14.87
C VAL A 51 -6.10 -0.73 -16.30
N ARG A 52 -7.25 -1.37 -16.55
CA ARG A 52 -7.85 -1.45 -17.88
C ARG A 52 -8.16 -0.07 -18.45
N VAL A 53 -8.88 0.78 -17.70
CA VAL A 53 -9.21 2.13 -18.16
C VAL A 53 -8.02 3.08 -18.12
N GLY A 54 -7.09 2.91 -17.18
CA GLY A 54 -5.86 3.69 -17.13
C GLY A 54 -4.95 3.44 -18.34
N ARG A 55 -4.82 2.18 -18.78
CA ARG A 55 -4.08 1.83 -20.01
C ARG A 55 -4.69 2.51 -21.23
N LEU A 56 -6.01 2.45 -21.38
CA LEU A 56 -6.72 3.09 -22.48
C LEU A 56 -6.39 4.59 -22.57
N LEU A 57 -6.38 5.30 -21.43
CA LEU A 57 -5.98 6.70 -21.39
C LEU A 57 -4.52 6.89 -21.81
N PHE A 58 -3.59 6.16 -21.19
CA PHE A 58 -2.15 6.33 -21.45
C PHE A 58 -1.69 5.90 -22.85
N GLU A 59 -2.45 5.04 -23.53
CA GLU A 59 -2.27 4.68 -24.93
C GLU A 59 -2.80 5.76 -25.88
N SER A 60 -3.70 6.64 -25.41
CA SER A 60 -4.39 7.63 -26.23
C SER A 60 -3.78 9.04 -26.18
N ILE A 61 -2.83 9.29 -25.28
CA ILE A 61 -2.21 10.61 -25.08
C ILE A 61 -0.78 10.69 -25.63
N ASP A 62 -0.33 11.91 -25.94
CA ASP A 62 1.07 12.21 -26.22
C ASP A 62 1.86 12.40 -24.91
N TRP A 63 2.85 11.54 -24.67
CA TRP A 63 3.63 11.58 -23.44
C TRP A 63 4.65 12.71 -23.41
N GLU A 64 5.04 13.27 -24.55
CA GLU A 64 5.99 14.39 -24.60
C GLU A 64 5.41 15.64 -23.93
N THR A 65 4.09 15.86 -24.07
CA THR A 65 3.39 17.03 -23.54
C THR A 65 2.47 16.72 -22.36
N ALA A 66 2.08 15.46 -22.14
CA ALA A 66 1.08 15.06 -21.14
C ALA A 66 1.35 15.60 -19.73
N ALA A 67 2.61 15.61 -19.30
CA ALA A 67 2.98 16.08 -17.96
C ALA A 67 2.72 17.57 -17.72
N THR A 68 2.70 18.37 -18.79
CA THR A 68 2.39 19.80 -18.73
C THR A 68 0.93 20.09 -19.07
N GLU A 69 0.28 19.21 -19.82
CA GLU A 69 -1.12 19.37 -20.24
C GLU A 69 -2.13 18.91 -19.18
N TYR A 70 -1.79 17.88 -18.38
CA TYR A 70 -2.75 17.24 -17.48
C TYR A 70 -2.28 17.28 -16.02
N ASP A 71 -2.97 18.07 -15.20
CA ASP A 71 -2.64 18.30 -13.78
C ASP A 71 -2.53 17.01 -12.95
N LYS A 72 -3.28 15.96 -13.31
CA LYS A 72 -3.28 14.68 -12.56
C LYS A 72 -2.33 13.63 -13.15
N PHE A 73 -1.58 13.95 -14.20
CA PHE A 73 -0.69 13.02 -14.88
C PHE A 73 0.24 12.29 -13.91
N ASP A 74 1.04 13.05 -13.15
CA ASP A 74 2.05 12.49 -12.22
C ASP A 74 1.41 11.59 -11.14
N LYS A 75 0.20 11.97 -10.68
CA LYS A 75 -0.54 11.18 -9.69
C LYS A 75 -0.99 9.85 -10.30
N VAL A 76 -1.64 9.89 -11.45
CA VAL A 76 -2.21 8.69 -12.09
C VAL A 76 -1.12 7.74 -12.56
N VAL A 77 0.05 8.24 -13.00
CA VAL A 77 1.23 7.38 -13.25
C VAL A 77 1.62 6.60 -11.99
N GLY A 78 1.76 7.27 -10.85
CA GLY A 78 2.10 6.59 -9.59
C GLY A 78 1.06 5.54 -9.17
N MET A 79 -0.24 5.85 -9.34
CA MET A 79 -1.32 4.91 -9.06
C MET A 79 -1.30 3.70 -9.98
N MET A 80 -1.05 3.90 -11.28
CA MET A 80 -0.91 2.80 -12.25
C MET A 80 0.28 1.90 -11.95
N VAL A 81 1.44 2.48 -11.64
CA VAL A 81 2.63 1.70 -11.23
C VAL A 81 2.30 0.84 -10.01
N GLY A 82 1.70 1.43 -8.96
CA GLY A 82 1.28 0.67 -7.78
C GLY A 82 0.27 -0.45 -8.10
N ALA A 83 -0.68 -0.19 -9.00
CA ALA A 83 -1.65 -1.19 -9.44
C ALA A 83 -1.01 -2.34 -10.23
N PHE A 84 -0.03 -2.05 -11.10
CA PHE A 84 0.76 -3.08 -11.80
C PHE A 84 1.54 -3.94 -10.82
N GLU A 85 2.22 -3.35 -9.84
CA GLU A 85 2.94 -4.10 -8.80
C GLU A 85 2.02 -5.01 -7.99
N GLN A 86 0.81 -4.53 -7.63
CA GLN A 86 -0.18 -5.35 -6.92
C GLN A 86 -0.59 -6.58 -7.75
N LEU A 87 -0.87 -6.39 -9.05
CA LEU A 87 -1.20 -7.47 -9.98
C LEU A 87 0.01 -8.37 -10.33
N GLY A 88 1.22 -7.92 -10.03
CA GLY A 88 2.46 -8.58 -10.38
C GLY A 88 2.88 -8.44 -11.83
N ASP A 89 2.33 -7.45 -12.52
CA ASP A 89 2.68 -7.06 -13.88
C ASP A 89 3.93 -6.16 -13.87
N ARG A 90 5.08 -6.75 -13.50
CA ARG A 90 6.34 -6.02 -13.32
C ARG A 90 6.83 -5.36 -14.61
N GLU A 91 6.63 -6.02 -15.75
CA GLU A 91 7.03 -5.50 -17.06
C GLU A 91 6.31 -4.18 -17.36
N SER A 92 5.00 -4.10 -17.09
CA SER A 92 4.24 -2.89 -17.33
C SER A 92 4.55 -1.79 -16.31
N ALA A 93 4.83 -2.16 -15.06
CA ALA A 93 5.35 -1.22 -14.07
C ALA A 93 6.68 -0.60 -14.52
N ASP A 94 7.65 -1.43 -14.93
CA ASP A 94 8.96 -0.98 -15.40
C ASP A 94 8.85 -0.13 -16.66
N SER A 95 8.04 -0.55 -17.63
CA SER A 95 7.79 0.22 -18.86
C SER A 95 7.18 1.58 -18.57
N MET A 96 6.24 1.67 -17.62
CA MET A 96 5.61 2.95 -17.26
C MET A 96 6.57 3.87 -16.50
N ILE A 97 7.38 3.33 -15.57
CA ILE A 97 8.42 4.08 -14.86
C ILE A 97 9.43 4.67 -15.87
N LEU A 98 9.88 3.86 -16.84
CA LEU A 98 10.82 4.31 -17.88
C LEU A 98 10.22 5.42 -18.75
N ARG A 99 8.97 5.24 -19.19
CA ARG A 99 8.27 6.26 -20.00
C ARG A 99 8.07 7.55 -19.23
N TYR A 100 7.74 7.45 -17.93
CA TYR A 100 7.59 8.60 -17.04
C TYR A 100 8.92 9.34 -16.84
N GLU A 101 10.02 8.63 -16.62
CA GLU A 101 11.36 9.20 -16.54
C GLU A 101 11.71 10.03 -17.79
N GLY A 102 11.37 9.52 -18.98
CA GLY A 102 11.56 10.22 -20.25
C GLY A 102 10.85 11.58 -20.35
N THR A 103 9.81 11.82 -19.55
CA THR A 103 9.09 13.10 -19.49
C THR A 103 9.73 14.13 -18.56
N ILE A 104 10.84 13.80 -17.89
CA ILE A 104 11.47 14.62 -16.84
C ILE A 104 12.80 15.17 -17.37
N PRO A 105 12.83 16.39 -17.92
CA PRO A 105 14.04 16.93 -18.56
C PRO A 105 15.13 17.32 -17.55
N GLN A 106 14.75 17.60 -16.30
CA GLN A 106 15.65 18.10 -15.27
C GLN A 106 15.28 17.53 -13.90
N LYS A 107 16.27 17.44 -13.01
CA LYS A 107 16.08 16.98 -11.63
C LYS A 107 15.44 18.08 -10.75
N THR A 108 14.16 18.37 -10.99
CA THR A 108 13.36 19.35 -10.24
C THR A 108 12.24 18.65 -9.45
N ALA A 109 11.09 19.30 -9.21
CA ALA A 109 9.98 18.76 -8.43
C ALA A 109 9.52 17.36 -8.91
N ARG A 110 9.31 17.19 -10.22
CA ARG A 110 8.83 15.91 -10.79
C ARG A 110 9.84 14.77 -10.63
N TYR A 111 11.13 15.07 -10.54
CA TYR A 111 12.15 14.06 -10.25
C TYR A 111 12.04 13.52 -8.82
N ILE A 112 11.57 14.32 -7.86
CA ILE A 112 11.23 13.84 -6.50
C ILE A 112 10.08 12.85 -6.59
N LYS A 113 9.03 13.15 -7.36
CA LYS A 113 7.92 12.21 -7.58
C LYS A 113 8.37 10.92 -8.26
N PHE A 114 9.27 11.01 -9.23
CA PHE A 114 9.89 9.85 -9.86
C PHE A 114 10.65 8.98 -8.86
N CYS A 115 11.46 9.60 -7.99
CA CYS A 115 12.17 8.88 -6.91
C CYS A 115 11.19 8.16 -5.98
N ASP A 116 10.08 8.81 -5.61
CA ASP A 116 9.03 8.21 -4.78
C ASP A 116 8.36 7.00 -5.45
N ILE A 117 7.97 7.12 -6.72
CA ILE A 117 7.35 6.01 -7.48
C ILE A 117 8.33 4.83 -7.60
N LYS A 118 9.58 5.10 -7.96
CA LYS A 118 10.61 4.08 -8.16
C LYS A 118 10.97 3.39 -6.84
N SER A 119 11.14 4.15 -5.77
CA SER A 119 11.37 3.61 -4.43
C SER A 119 10.20 2.74 -3.96
N SER A 120 8.96 3.20 -4.16
CA SER A 120 7.76 2.44 -3.80
C SER A 120 7.65 1.11 -4.56
N SER A 121 7.98 1.12 -5.87
CA SER A 121 8.04 -0.11 -6.69
C SER A 121 9.10 -1.09 -6.16
N TYR A 122 10.33 -0.63 -5.89
CA TYR A 122 11.36 -1.48 -5.29
C TYR A 122 10.97 -2.03 -3.92
N TRP A 123 10.34 -1.21 -3.08
CA TRP A 123 9.86 -1.63 -1.76
C TRP A 123 8.81 -2.75 -1.88
N LEU A 124 7.85 -2.62 -2.80
CA LEU A 124 6.85 -3.65 -3.07
C LEU A 124 7.45 -4.96 -3.60
N ARG A 125 8.61 -4.89 -4.27
CA ARG A 125 9.36 -6.05 -4.77
C ARG A 125 10.24 -6.72 -3.70
N GLY A 126 10.37 -6.12 -2.52
CA GLY A 126 11.26 -6.58 -1.46
C GLY A 126 12.72 -6.16 -1.64
N GLU A 127 12.99 -5.24 -2.57
CA GLU A 127 14.33 -4.73 -2.87
C GLU A 127 14.61 -3.48 -2.01
N PHE A 128 14.64 -3.67 -0.68
CA PHE A 128 14.57 -2.57 0.29
C PHE A 128 15.78 -1.62 0.25
N GLU A 129 16.95 -2.11 -0.09
CA GLU A 129 18.19 -1.35 -0.23
C GLU A 129 18.10 -0.39 -1.43
N LEU A 130 17.60 -0.87 -2.57
CA LEU A 130 17.35 -0.03 -3.74
C LEU A 130 16.23 0.97 -3.47
N ALA A 131 15.16 0.55 -2.79
CA ALA A 131 14.10 1.45 -2.36
C ALA A 131 14.66 2.58 -1.48
N THR A 132 15.55 2.25 -0.53
CA THR A 132 16.21 3.22 0.35
C THR A 132 17.04 4.22 -0.45
N GLU A 133 17.85 3.75 -1.39
CA GLU A 133 18.71 4.60 -2.23
C GLU A 133 17.89 5.64 -3.02
N TRP A 134 16.83 5.21 -3.69
CA TRP A 134 15.96 6.09 -4.46
C TRP A 134 15.20 7.08 -3.57
N ALA A 135 14.64 6.63 -2.45
CA ALA A 135 13.94 7.54 -1.55
C ALA A 135 14.88 8.59 -0.95
N ARG A 136 16.10 8.21 -0.51
CA ARG A 136 17.11 9.16 -0.01
C ARG A 136 17.51 10.18 -1.08
N THR A 137 17.59 9.77 -2.33
CA THR A 137 17.84 10.68 -3.46
C THR A 137 16.75 11.74 -3.56
N GLY A 138 15.48 11.35 -3.49
CA GLY A 138 14.34 12.28 -3.52
C GLY A 138 14.29 13.22 -2.32
N VAL A 139 14.49 12.70 -1.10
CA VAL A 139 14.56 13.51 0.14
C VAL A 139 15.70 14.52 0.07
N SER A 140 16.90 14.08 -0.35
CA SER A 140 18.07 14.96 -0.45
C SER A 140 17.85 16.05 -1.49
N LEU A 141 17.31 15.69 -2.66
CA LEU A 141 17.00 16.66 -3.71
C LEU A 141 16.03 17.74 -3.21
N LYS A 142 14.94 17.35 -2.55
CA LYS A 142 13.96 18.30 -2.00
C LYS A 142 14.60 19.28 -1.01
N LYS A 143 15.43 18.75 -0.12
CA LYS A 143 16.14 19.53 0.90
C LYS A 143 17.16 20.50 0.29
N GLU A 144 17.89 20.07 -0.73
CA GLU A 144 18.95 20.87 -1.36
C GLU A 144 18.39 21.91 -2.33
N SER A 145 17.39 21.55 -3.13
CA SER A 145 16.87 22.43 -4.18
C SER A 145 15.87 23.47 -3.68
N HIS A 146 15.33 23.30 -2.46
CA HIS A 146 14.27 24.17 -1.89
C HIS A 146 13.09 24.37 -2.85
N VAL A 147 12.80 23.36 -3.67
CA VAL A 147 11.73 23.45 -4.67
C VAL A 147 10.38 23.45 -3.96
N ASP A 148 9.53 24.41 -4.33
CA ASP A 148 8.17 24.47 -3.82
C ASP A 148 7.33 23.36 -4.46
N THR A 149 7.16 22.27 -3.73
CA THR A 149 6.39 21.11 -4.18
C THR A 149 5.82 20.31 -3.01
N ASN A 150 4.64 19.73 -3.24
CA ASN A 150 4.02 18.77 -2.34
C ASN A 150 4.58 17.35 -2.50
N PHE A 151 5.43 17.09 -3.50
CA PHE A 151 6.08 15.78 -3.65
C PHE A 151 7.08 15.55 -2.52
N ASP A 152 7.12 14.30 -2.04
CA ASP A 152 7.94 13.90 -0.92
C ASP A 152 8.28 12.41 -1.02
N CYS A 153 9.38 12.00 -0.38
CA CYS A 153 9.81 10.62 -0.28
C CYS A 153 9.96 10.16 1.18
N ASP A 154 9.72 11.01 2.19
CA ASP A 154 10.00 10.68 3.60
C ASP A 154 9.22 9.43 4.08
N HIS A 155 7.94 9.29 3.68
CA HIS A 155 7.15 8.12 4.05
C HIS A 155 7.70 6.83 3.42
N THR A 156 7.99 6.86 2.12
CA THR A 156 8.54 5.73 1.37
C THR A 156 9.94 5.37 1.89
N LEU A 157 10.74 6.37 2.26
CA LEU A 157 12.03 6.18 2.93
C LEU A 157 11.83 5.44 4.25
N ALA A 158 10.92 5.87 5.11
CA ALA A 158 10.68 5.20 6.39
C ALA A 158 10.23 3.74 6.22
N LEU A 159 9.38 3.45 5.23
CA LEU A 159 9.00 2.06 4.89
C LEU A 159 10.23 1.24 4.45
N ALA A 160 11.06 1.79 3.58
CA ALA A 160 12.27 1.13 3.09
C ALA A 160 13.31 0.91 4.19
N GLU A 161 13.59 1.91 5.01
CA GLU A 161 14.52 1.81 6.15
C GLU A 161 14.07 0.74 7.15
N ARG A 162 12.77 0.67 7.43
CA ARG A 162 12.18 -0.34 8.32
C ARG A 162 12.48 -1.75 7.82
N ASP A 163 12.12 -2.04 6.58
CA ASP A 163 12.20 -3.39 6.02
C ASP A 163 13.62 -3.78 5.58
N ALA A 164 14.49 -2.80 5.37
CA ALA A 164 15.94 -2.98 5.22
C ALA A 164 16.68 -3.21 6.57
N GLY A 165 15.95 -3.50 7.65
CA GLY A 165 16.53 -3.84 8.95
C GLY A 165 17.02 -2.65 9.77
N ARG A 166 16.55 -1.42 9.48
CA ARG A 166 16.88 -0.20 10.25
C ARG A 166 15.62 0.40 10.89
N PRO A 167 14.89 -0.38 11.72
CA PRO A 167 13.60 0.03 12.27
C PRO A 167 13.67 1.27 13.16
N ALA A 168 14.81 1.57 13.81
CA ALA A 168 14.95 2.75 14.66
C ALA A 168 14.81 4.07 13.86
N ILE A 169 15.39 4.12 12.64
CA ILE A 169 15.27 5.30 11.76
C ILE A 169 13.82 5.50 11.34
N ALA A 170 13.17 4.42 10.92
CA ALA A 170 11.78 4.43 10.52
C ALA A 170 10.83 4.78 11.67
N LEU A 171 11.13 4.30 12.88
CA LEU A 171 10.32 4.52 14.06
C LEU A 171 10.23 6.01 14.41
N ASP A 172 11.33 6.76 14.31
CA ASP A 172 11.34 8.20 14.54
C ASP A 172 10.41 8.96 13.58
N PHE A 173 10.34 8.53 12.33
CA PHE A 173 9.39 9.08 11.37
C PHE A 173 7.94 8.72 11.74
N PHE A 174 7.65 7.43 11.98
CA PHE A 174 6.27 6.97 12.18
C PHE A 174 5.65 7.44 13.51
N ARG A 175 6.43 7.47 14.60
CA ARG A 175 5.93 7.92 15.91
C ARG A 175 5.70 9.43 15.99
N LYS A 176 6.19 10.18 15.00
CA LYS A 176 6.15 11.66 14.97
C LYS A 176 6.71 12.19 16.29
N ASN A 177 5.92 12.96 17.04
CA ASN A 177 6.33 13.56 18.31
C ASN A 177 5.98 12.72 19.55
N TRP A 178 5.37 11.55 19.38
CA TRP A 178 4.90 10.72 20.49
C TRP A 178 6.00 9.76 20.96
N THR A 179 6.01 9.46 22.25
CA THR A 179 6.82 8.37 22.79
C THR A 179 6.16 7.03 22.48
N ILE A 180 6.92 5.95 22.58
CA ILE A 180 6.38 4.59 22.37
C ILE A 180 5.35 4.29 23.47
N GLU A 181 5.63 4.75 24.69
CA GLU A 181 4.78 4.59 25.86
C GLU A 181 3.42 5.31 25.67
N ASP A 182 3.42 6.53 25.12
CA ASP A 182 2.19 7.26 24.80
C ASP A 182 1.32 6.51 23.78
N ILE A 183 1.96 5.97 22.74
CA ILE A 183 1.29 5.23 21.65
C ILE A 183 0.67 3.94 22.20
N ILE A 184 1.42 3.19 23.01
CA ILE A 184 0.97 1.92 23.61
C ILE A 184 -0.14 2.15 24.63
N ALA A 185 0.05 3.10 25.54
CA ALA A 185 -0.94 3.44 26.57
C ALA A 185 -2.21 4.05 25.95
N GLY A 186 -2.08 4.62 24.77
CA GLY A 186 -3.18 5.23 24.04
C GLY A 186 -3.74 6.45 24.74
N ILE A 187 -2.85 7.30 25.23
CA ILE A 187 -3.22 8.54 25.92
C ILE A 187 -3.99 9.47 24.99
N GLU A 188 -4.74 10.38 25.59
CA GLU A 188 -5.49 11.41 24.87
C GLU A 188 -4.55 12.27 24.00
N GLY A 189 -4.97 12.53 22.76
CA GLY A 189 -4.23 13.35 21.79
C GLY A 189 -3.39 12.56 20.78
N VAL A 190 -3.03 11.30 21.06
CA VAL A 190 -2.37 10.46 20.06
C VAL A 190 -3.35 10.22 18.89
N PRO A 191 -2.95 10.48 17.63
CA PRO A 191 -3.83 10.30 16.49
C PRO A 191 -4.39 8.87 16.38
N GLU A 192 -5.68 8.74 16.08
CA GLU A 192 -6.29 7.48 15.67
C GLU A 192 -5.95 7.17 14.20
N ASP A 193 -4.68 6.90 13.96
CA ASP A 193 -4.10 6.66 12.63
C ASP A 193 -3.67 5.19 12.51
N GLY A 194 -4.52 4.38 11.88
CA GLY A 194 -4.31 2.94 11.70
C GLY A 194 -2.96 2.60 11.07
N PRO A 195 -2.58 3.20 9.92
CA PRO A 195 -1.25 3.06 9.33
C PRO A 195 -0.10 3.41 10.29
N MET A 196 -0.22 4.50 11.07
CA MET A 196 0.81 4.86 12.05
C MET A 196 1.03 3.75 13.08
N TYR A 197 -0.02 3.26 13.75
CA TYR A 197 0.10 2.17 14.71
C TYR A 197 0.66 0.89 14.08
N GLY A 198 0.25 0.58 12.85
CA GLY A 198 0.76 -0.59 12.12
C GLY A 198 2.27 -0.48 11.87
N ASN A 199 2.73 0.67 11.38
CA ASN A 199 4.14 0.88 11.08
C ASN A 199 5.01 0.93 12.35
N VAL A 200 4.52 1.57 13.43
CA VAL A 200 5.19 1.55 14.75
C VAL A 200 5.29 0.12 15.28
N GLY A 201 4.20 -0.64 15.24
CA GLY A 201 4.19 -2.06 15.63
C GLY A 201 5.20 -2.89 14.83
N ARG A 202 5.34 -2.61 13.53
CA ARG A 202 6.32 -3.30 12.68
C ARG A 202 7.76 -2.97 13.02
N CYS A 203 8.05 -1.72 13.37
CA CYS A 203 9.36 -1.35 13.88
C CYS A 203 9.66 -2.08 15.20
N LEU A 204 8.69 -2.11 16.14
CA LEU A 204 8.82 -2.79 17.42
C LEU A 204 9.03 -4.31 17.27
N GLN A 205 8.32 -4.94 16.33
CA GLN A 205 8.52 -6.35 16.00
C GLN A 205 9.96 -6.63 15.53
N PHE A 206 10.51 -5.83 14.62
CA PHE A 206 11.91 -5.98 14.20
C PHE A 206 12.91 -5.70 15.33
N MET A 207 12.52 -4.91 16.32
CA MET A 207 13.27 -4.69 17.56
C MET A 207 13.02 -5.75 18.64
N GLN A 208 12.33 -6.86 18.31
CA GLN A 208 11.98 -7.96 19.21
C GLN A 208 11.09 -7.58 20.40
N ARG A 209 10.37 -6.46 20.32
CA ARG A 209 9.36 -6.01 21.30
C ARG A 209 7.98 -6.51 20.89
N ASN A 210 7.81 -7.84 20.83
CA ASN A 210 6.62 -8.48 20.26
C ASN A 210 5.33 -8.16 21.02
N GLU A 211 5.37 -8.05 22.34
CA GLU A 211 4.19 -7.70 23.16
C GLU A 211 3.68 -6.30 22.81
N ASP A 212 4.57 -5.31 22.77
CA ASP A 212 4.26 -3.93 22.39
C ASP A 212 3.77 -3.84 20.93
N ALA A 213 4.38 -4.62 20.04
CA ALA A 213 3.98 -4.71 18.65
C ALA A 213 2.54 -5.22 18.51
N LEU A 214 2.15 -6.27 19.26
CA LEU A 214 0.79 -6.80 19.25
C LEU A 214 -0.24 -5.79 19.76
N ILE A 215 0.10 -4.96 20.76
CA ILE A 215 -0.77 -3.86 21.22
C ILE A 215 -1.01 -2.86 20.08
N CYS A 216 0.08 -2.43 19.41
CA CYS A 216 0.01 -1.51 18.29
C CYS A 216 -0.81 -2.10 17.12
N TYR A 217 -0.55 -3.36 16.74
CA TYR A 217 -1.29 -4.04 15.68
C TYR A 217 -2.78 -4.19 16.01
N LYS A 218 -3.13 -4.52 17.26
CA LYS A 218 -4.53 -4.63 17.68
C LYS A 218 -5.28 -3.31 17.49
N ARG A 219 -4.66 -2.18 17.86
CA ARG A 219 -5.24 -0.86 17.65
C ARG A 219 -5.29 -0.48 16.17
N SER A 220 -4.19 -0.69 15.45
CA SER A 220 -4.12 -0.50 13.99
C SER A 220 -5.26 -1.21 13.28
N MET A 221 -5.45 -2.51 13.54
CA MET A 221 -6.50 -3.30 12.94
C MET A 221 -7.89 -2.75 13.23
N ARG A 222 -8.19 -2.35 14.49
CA ARG A 222 -9.49 -1.76 14.85
C ARG A 222 -9.81 -0.50 14.05
N ILE A 223 -8.84 0.39 13.88
CA ILE A 223 -9.01 1.64 13.11
C ILE A 223 -9.19 1.31 11.62
N LEU A 224 -8.32 0.43 11.10
CA LEU A 224 -8.29 0.04 9.69
C LEU A 224 -9.58 -0.67 9.22
N GLU A 225 -10.38 -1.28 10.10
CA GLU A 225 -11.68 -1.83 9.71
C GLU A 225 -12.67 -0.78 9.19
N THR A 226 -12.44 0.50 9.49
CA THR A 226 -13.23 1.63 8.97
C THR A 226 -12.52 2.43 7.89
N ASP A 227 -11.31 2.03 7.49
CA ASP A 227 -10.53 2.71 6.45
C ASP A 227 -11.20 2.51 5.08
N THR A 228 -11.42 3.62 4.37
CA THR A 228 -12.05 3.68 3.03
C THR A 228 -11.12 4.27 1.98
N SER A 229 -9.82 4.32 2.25
CA SER A 229 -8.78 4.70 1.28
C SER A 229 -8.45 3.55 0.33
N TYR A 230 -7.79 3.87 -0.78
CA TYR A 230 -7.25 2.88 -1.71
C TYR A 230 -6.22 1.93 -1.06
N HIS A 231 -5.64 2.29 0.09
CA HIS A 231 -4.74 1.43 0.86
C HIS A 231 -5.44 0.46 1.82
N SER A 232 -6.75 0.61 2.05
CA SER A 232 -7.50 -0.09 3.10
C SER A 232 -7.24 -1.59 3.13
N LYS A 233 -7.45 -2.29 2.00
CA LYS A 233 -7.20 -3.74 1.90
C LYS A 233 -5.74 -4.10 2.16
N SER A 234 -4.82 -3.32 1.59
CA SER A 234 -3.38 -3.54 1.72
C SER A 234 -2.94 -3.45 3.17
N ASN A 235 -3.34 -2.39 3.88
CA ASN A 235 -2.98 -2.13 5.28
C ASN A 235 -3.60 -3.17 6.22
N ARG A 236 -4.89 -3.49 6.01
CA ARG A 236 -5.58 -4.53 6.79
C ARG A 236 -4.91 -5.90 6.64
N ALA A 237 -4.46 -6.24 5.44
CA ALA A 237 -3.74 -7.48 5.18
C ALA A 237 -2.33 -7.48 5.76
N TYR A 238 -1.59 -6.37 5.70
CA TYR A 238 -0.28 -6.25 6.35
C TYR A 238 -0.36 -6.45 7.86
N ALA A 239 -1.28 -5.74 8.53
CA ALA A 239 -1.45 -5.86 9.97
C ALA A 239 -1.74 -7.32 10.40
N ARG A 240 -2.60 -8.01 9.65
CA ARG A 240 -2.90 -9.43 9.90
C ARG A 240 -1.71 -10.34 9.66
N ARG A 241 -0.99 -10.17 8.53
CA ARG A 241 0.22 -10.93 8.22
C ARG A 241 1.26 -10.76 9.33
N TRP A 242 1.46 -9.54 9.83
CA TRP A 242 2.44 -9.26 10.88
C TRP A 242 2.05 -9.86 12.23
N VAL A 243 0.77 -9.82 12.61
CA VAL A 243 0.29 -10.55 13.80
C VAL A 243 0.49 -12.06 13.62
N GLY A 244 0.13 -12.62 12.46
CA GLY A 244 0.33 -14.03 12.15
C GLY A 244 1.80 -14.46 12.25
N GLN A 245 2.74 -13.61 11.82
CA GLN A 245 4.18 -13.85 11.99
C GLN A 245 4.59 -13.93 13.45
N ILE A 246 4.14 -12.99 14.30
CA ILE A 246 4.44 -13.05 15.74
C ILE A 246 3.85 -14.32 16.36
N LEU A 247 2.59 -14.65 16.06
CA LEU A 247 1.92 -15.83 16.62
C LEU A 247 2.59 -17.13 16.20
N ARG A 248 3.04 -17.22 14.93
CA ARG A 248 3.82 -18.36 14.44
C ARG A 248 5.12 -18.50 15.23
N ASP A 249 5.85 -17.40 15.42
CA ASP A 249 7.13 -17.41 16.12
C ASP A 249 6.95 -17.73 17.63
N LEU A 250 5.78 -17.44 18.20
CA LEU A 250 5.36 -17.84 19.56
C LEU A 250 4.82 -19.28 19.64
N GLY A 251 4.65 -19.97 18.52
CA GLY A 251 4.16 -21.35 18.44
C GLY A 251 2.63 -21.52 18.42
N ASP A 252 1.86 -20.43 18.41
CA ASP A 252 0.41 -20.48 18.20
C ASP A 252 0.09 -20.59 16.70
N LEU A 253 0.34 -21.80 16.17
CA LEU A 253 0.22 -22.07 14.74
C LEU A 253 -1.23 -21.99 14.23
N GLN A 254 -2.22 -22.27 15.10
CA GLN A 254 -3.63 -22.19 14.72
C GLN A 254 -4.05 -20.74 14.54
N ALA A 255 -3.73 -19.86 15.50
CA ALA A 255 -4.02 -18.45 15.36
C ALA A 255 -3.19 -17.84 14.22
N ALA A 256 -1.92 -18.22 14.07
CA ALA A 256 -1.10 -17.78 12.95
C ALA A 256 -1.73 -18.10 11.59
N GLU A 257 -2.18 -19.34 11.37
CA GLU A 257 -2.90 -19.73 10.15
C GLU A 257 -4.16 -18.88 9.95
N ALA A 258 -4.96 -18.65 10.99
CA ALA A 258 -6.14 -17.79 10.92
C ALA A 258 -5.82 -16.37 10.41
N PHE A 259 -4.77 -15.76 10.96
CA PHE A 259 -4.34 -14.42 10.57
C PHE A 259 -3.84 -14.36 9.12
N PHE A 260 -3.07 -15.36 8.68
CA PHE A 260 -2.61 -15.42 7.30
C PHE A 260 -3.76 -15.65 6.31
N MET A 261 -4.69 -16.55 6.64
CA MET A 261 -5.86 -16.81 5.80
C MET A 261 -6.79 -15.60 5.70
N ASP A 262 -7.01 -14.87 6.80
CA ASP A 262 -7.82 -13.64 6.76
C ASP A 262 -7.12 -12.52 5.96
N ALA A 263 -5.79 -12.45 5.99
CA ALA A 263 -5.02 -11.55 5.12
C ALA A 263 -5.17 -11.93 3.63
N ILE A 264 -5.09 -13.22 3.29
CA ILE A 264 -5.31 -13.72 1.93
C ILE A 264 -6.72 -13.37 1.44
N ARG A 265 -7.74 -13.61 2.28
CA ARG A 265 -9.14 -13.29 1.96
C ARG A 265 -9.34 -11.81 1.64
N LEU A 266 -8.70 -10.92 2.39
CA LEU A 266 -8.78 -9.46 2.16
C LEU A 266 -8.15 -9.03 0.84
N LEU A 267 -6.98 -9.60 0.52
CA LEU A 267 -6.28 -9.29 -0.73
C LEU A 267 -7.02 -9.88 -1.93
N GLY A 268 -7.42 -11.15 -1.85
CA GLY A 268 -8.04 -11.88 -2.95
C GLY A 268 -7.29 -11.69 -4.27
N ASN A 269 -8.04 -11.47 -5.35
CA ASN A 269 -7.45 -11.27 -6.68
C ASN A 269 -6.86 -9.87 -6.91
N SER A 270 -6.94 -8.96 -5.93
CA SER A 270 -6.40 -7.60 -6.09
C SER A 270 -4.88 -7.54 -5.92
N ALA A 271 -4.28 -8.52 -5.21
CA ALA A 271 -2.84 -8.58 -5.00
C ALA A 271 -2.30 -10.03 -5.05
N PRO A 272 -2.38 -10.71 -6.22
CA PRO A 272 -2.06 -12.13 -6.36
C PRO A 272 -0.63 -12.50 -5.94
N LEU A 273 0.36 -11.63 -6.14
CA LEU A 273 1.74 -11.90 -5.69
C LEU A 273 1.82 -12.04 -4.17
N ARG A 274 1.26 -11.06 -3.45
CA ARG A 274 1.23 -11.06 -1.98
C ARG A 274 0.42 -12.22 -1.43
N VAL A 275 -0.68 -12.59 -2.09
CA VAL A 275 -1.44 -13.81 -1.74
C VAL A 275 -0.54 -15.04 -1.82
N ARG A 276 0.22 -15.22 -2.90
CA ARG A 276 1.17 -16.34 -3.03
C ARG A 276 2.26 -16.32 -1.96
N GLU A 277 2.79 -15.15 -1.61
CA GLU A 277 3.78 -15.04 -0.53
C GLU A 277 3.22 -15.47 0.82
N ILE A 278 2.00 -15.04 1.15
CA ILE A 278 1.37 -15.40 2.43
C ILE A 278 1.04 -16.89 2.45
N TYR A 279 0.60 -17.48 1.32
CA TYR A 279 0.43 -18.93 1.23
C TYR A 279 1.72 -19.70 1.52
N LYS A 280 2.87 -19.24 1.02
CA LYS A 280 4.17 -19.87 1.34
C LYS A 280 4.50 -19.79 2.83
N GLU A 281 4.14 -18.71 3.51
CA GLU A 281 4.31 -18.62 4.97
C GLU A 281 3.45 -19.64 5.71
N VAL A 282 2.20 -19.85 5.24
CA VAL A 282 1.26 -20.83 5.78
C VAL A 282 1.78 -22.26 5.56
N GLU A 283 2.27 -22.57 4.36
CA GLU A 283 2.86 -23.87 4.03
C GLU A 283 4.11 -24.19 4.87
N GLY A 284 4.88 -23.16 5.27
CA GLY A 284 6.14 -23.32 6.00
C GLY A 284 6.03 -23.96 7.38
N PHE A 285 4.85 -23.97 8.01
CA PHE A 285 4.65 -24.57 9.34
C PHE A 285 3.51 -25.61 9.40
N ARG A 286 2.78 -25.81 8.30
CA ARG A 286 1.67 -26.77 8.27
C ARG A 286 2.17 -28.18 7.99
N LYS A 287 1.45 -29.15 8.55
CA LYS A 287 1.66 -30.56 8.20
C LYS A 287 1.20 -30.78 6.76
N GLU A 288 2.07 -31.40 5.97
CA GLU A 288 1.76 -31.84 4.61
C GLU A 288 0.45 -32.67 4.66
N SER A 289 -0.51 -32.34 3.80
CA SER A 289 -1.87 -32.91 3.72
C SER A 289 -2.99 -32.39 4.65
N ALA A 290 -2.75 -31.45 5.56
CA ALA A 290 -3.86 -30.83 6.31
C ALA A 290 -4.71 -29.91 5.41
N PRO A 291 -6.06 -29.87 5.54
CA PRO A 291 -6.90 -28.89 4.84
C PRO A 291 -6.68 -27.49 5.42
N LEU A 292 -6.62 -26.47 4.55
CA LEU A 292 -6.47 -25.07 4.97
C LEU A 292 -7.64 -24.66 5.86
N MET A 293 -7.37 -23.80 6.84
CA MET A 293 -8.42 -23.18 7.63
C MET A 293 -9.41 -22.43 6.73
N SER A 294 -10.71 -22.62 6.97
CA SER A 294 -11.75 -21.95 6.21
C SER A 294 -11.81 -20.45 6.50
N ASP A 295 -12.23 -19.65 5.53
CA ASP A 295 -12.40 -18.20 5.67
C ASP A 295 -13.29 -17.80 6.86
N ILE A 296 -14.35 -18.58 7.13
CA ILE A 296 -15.29 -18.34 8.23
C ILE A 296 -14.58 -18.54 9.58
N GLU A 297 -13.84 -19.63 9.71
CA GLU A 297 -13.10 -19.95 10.93
C GLU A 297 -11.98 -18.93 11.19
N ALA A 298 -11.21 -18.60 10.15
CA ALA A 298 -10.14 -17.61 10.20
C ALA A 298 -10.68 -16.23 10.64
N SER A 299 -11.76 -15.76 9.99
CA SER A 299 -12.40 -14.48 10.33
C SER A 299 -12.92 -14.46 11.77
N ARG A 300 -13.46 -15.57 12.26
CA ARG A 300 -13.95 -15.69 13.64
C ARG A 300 -12.79 -15.57 14.65
N ILE A 301 -11.69 -16.29 14.43
CA ILE A 301 -10.52 -16.24 15.32
C ILE A 301 -9.91 -14.83 15.34
N VAL A 302 -9.70 -14.22 14.18
CA VAL A 302 -9.18 -12.84 14.09
C VAL A 302 -10.12 -11.84 14.77
N GLY A 303 -11.43 -11.95 14.55
CA GLY A 303 -12.43 -11.07 15.18
C GLY A 303 -12.49 -11.19 16.71
N ASN A 304 -12.34 -12.42 17.23
CA ASN A 304 -12.22 -12.71 18.66
C ASN A 304 -10.97 -12.06 19.25
N TRP A 305 -9.81 -12.28 18.62
CA TRP A 305 -8.53 -11.68 19.02
C TRP A 305 -8.59 -10.14 19.05
N MET A 306 -9.17 -9.52 18.02
CA MET A 306 -9.38 -8.07 17.94
C MET A 306 -10.27 -7.54 19.05
N SER A 307 -11.30 -8.30 19.42
CA SER A 307 -12.25 -7.97 20.49
C SER A 307 -11.68 -8.23 21.89
N GLY A 308 -10.61 -9.04 22.01
CA GLY A 308 -10.11 -9.52 23.30
C GLY A 308 -11.04 -10.56 23.95
N ARG A 309 -11.75 -11.32 23.12
CA ARG A 309 -12.54 -12.48 23.55
C ARG A 309 -11.74 -13.72 23.19
N ASP A 310 -11.33 -14.50 24.19
CA ASP A 310 -10.70 -15.82 23.99
C ASP A 310 -11.79 -16.88 23.71
#